data_AF-A0A401Z9I0-F1
#
_entry.id   AF-A0A401Z9I0-F1
#
_cell.length_a   1.000
_cell.length_b   1.000
_cell.length_c   1.000
_cell.angle_alpha   90.00
_cell.angle_beta   90.00
_cell.angle_gamma   90.00
#
_symmetry.space_group_name_H-M   'P 1'
#
loop_
_entity.id
_entity.type
_entity.pdbx_description
1 polymer ?
#
loop_
_entity_poly.entity_id
_entity_poly.type
_entity_poly.pdbx_seq_one_letter_code
_entity_poly.pdbx_strand_id
1 'polypeptide(L)'
;MRQHLPLPPFHPSSVPASARRKKACRTLLLWDLQEQGLEVKGTVSDGGRAIAETVKQVYGPAHHQRDIWHLLHLASQVQARLDRAVIMEHARLPAIERNATRTAAGKRAKGRPSGVTLQEQQARISQMQYVAQSVAYLCEYLHQMVEVVVLHRGRLLSYQERQGEIEVVMDLLNEIASLATPALQGQIQMLSTQLRLALPQTVMFARELEAKHLHALQSLGCEAVALLAWAWRRRAGLGLTSTQLLEGIPSQWREEANLLLAAWDQAVRASSVVENWHSIVRPHLAVHRTLSAGFLALLAVGHNHRIAPRGLHEDLSPLQRTGTALSHHTWLAALGYSALAA
;
A
#
# COMPACT_ATOMS: atom_id res chain seq x y z
N MET A 1 28.40 32.08 10.13
CA MET A 1 27.91 32.00 11.52
C MET A 1 26.49 31.46 11.51
N ARG A 2 26.30 30.15 11.75
CA ARG A 2 24.95 29.57 11.92
C ARG A 2 24.53 29.82 13.37
N GLN A 3 23.48 30.60 13.57
CA GLN A 3 22.88 30.84 14.88
C GLN A 3 22.21 29.55 15.35
N HIS A 4 22.67 28.99 16.48
CA HIS A 4 22.00 27.90 17.17
C HIS A 4 20.65 28.41 17.70
N LEU A 5 19.55 27.99 17.09
CA LEU A 5 18.22 28.18 17.66
C LEU A 5 18.04 27.22 18.85
N PRO A 6 17.57 27.71 20.02
CA PRO A 6 17.34 26.86 21.19
C PRO A 6 16.18 25.89 20.93
N LEU A 7 16.36 24.64 21.35
CA LEU A 7 15.32 23.60 21.27
C LEU A 7 14.13 23.98 22.18
N PRO A 8 12.87 23.79 21.72
CA PRO A 8 11.69 24.12 22.51
C PRO A 8 11.51 23.19 23.72
N PRO A 9 10.95 23.70 24.85
CA PRO A 9 10.73 22.92 26.06
C PRO A 9 9.62 21.86 25.87
N PHE A 10 9.83 20.67 26.43
CA PHE A 10 8.96 19.49 26.29
C PHE A 10 8.13 19.28 27.57
N HIS A 11 6.80 19.47 27.52
CA HIS A 11 5.89 19.21 28.65
C HIS A 11 5.12 17.88 28.47
N PRO A 12 5.20 16.89 29.39
CA PRO A 12 4.57 15.59 29.21
C PRO A 12 3.47 15.29 30.25
N SER A 13 2.21 15.20 29.83
CA SER A 13 1.16 14.59 30.66
C SER A 13 0.23 13.74 29.78
N SER A 14 0.15 12.42 30.07
CA SER A 14 -0.79 11.37 29.58
C SER A 14 -0.28 10.19 28.70
N VAL A 15 1.00 10.08 28.33
CA VAL A 15 1.46 8.97 27.45
C VAL A 15 2.17 7.83 28.23
N PRO A 16 1.87 6.54 27.97
CA PRO A 16 2.58 5.41 28.60
C PRO A 16 4.10 5.42 28.32
N ALA A 17 4.91 5.00 29.29
CA ALA A 17 6.38 5.14 29.24
C ALA A 17 7.05 4.42 28.05
N SER A 18 6.51 3.28 27.62
CA SER A 18 7.01 2.53 26.45
C SER A 18 6.79 3.28 25.12
N ALA A 19 5.66 4.00 24.99
CA ALA A 19 5.40 4.85 23.84
C ALA A 19 6.28 6.10 23.84
N ARG A 20 6.58 6.67 25.03
CA ARG A 20 7.54 7.78 25.19
C ARG A 20 8.94 7.41 24.71
N ARG A 21 9.45 6.22 25.09
CA ARG A 21 10.78 5.76 24.68
C ARG A 21 10.89 5.60 23.16
N LYS A 22 9.86 5.02 22.52
CA LYS A 22 9.82 4.85 21.06
C LYS A 22 9.76 6.19 20.31
N LYS A 23 8.98 7.15 20.81
CA LYS A 23 8.90 8.51 20.24
C LYS A 23 10.25 9.22 20.33
N ALA A 24 10.85 9.29 21.53
CA ALA A 24 12.12 9.94 21.76
C ALA A 24 13.25 9.38 20.85
N CYS A 25 13.33 8.06 20.71
CA CYS A 25 14.32 7.42 19.85
C CYS A 25 14.15 7.82 18.37
N ARG A 26 12.91 7.95 17.88
CA ARG A 26 12.64 8.35 16.49
C ARG A 26 12.91 9.83 16.25
N THR A 27 12.60 10.70 17.21
CA THR A 27 12.93 12.12 17.12
C THR A 27 14.43 12.32 16.98
N LEU A 28 15.22 11.67 17.84
CA LEU A 28 16.68 11.75 17.80
C LEU A 28 17.24 11.26 16.46
N LEU A 29 16.71 10.16 15.92
CA LEU A 29 17.12 9.67 14.60
C LEU A 29 16.86 10.70 13.50
N LEU A 30 15.67 11.31 13.44
CA LEU A 30 15.36 12.28 12.39
C LEU A 30 16.20 13.56 12.51
N TRP A 31 16.53 13.99 13.73
CA TRP A 31 17.46 15.11 13.94
C TRP A 31 18.89 14.75 13.52
N ASP A 32 19.39 13.57 13.87
CA ASP A 32 20.71 13.08 13.44
C ASP A 32 20.82 13.03 11.91
N LEU A 33 19.80 12.55 11.20
CA LEU A 33 19.76 12.59 9.74
C LEU A 33 19.83 14.03 9.19
N GLN A 34 19.16 14.99 9.82
CA GLN A 34 19.26 16.40 9.43
C GLN A 34 20.64 16.99 9.70
N GLU A 35 21.28 16.64 10.82
CA GLU A 35 22.64 17.06 11.17
C GLU A 35 23.67 16.52 10.18
N GLN A 36 23.44 15.32 9.65
CA GLN A 36 24.23 14.72 8.56
C GLN A 36 23.97 15.38 7.19
N GLY A 37 23.11 16.40 7.11
CA GLY A 37 22.82 17.15 5.90
C GLY A 37 21.82 16.46 4.97
N LEU A 38 21.09 15.44 5.43
CA LEU A 38 20.05 14.80 4.62
C LEU A 38 18.79 15.66 4.59
N GLU A 39 18.40 16.06 3.39
CA GLU A 39 17.15 16.77 3.14
C GLU A 39 16.01 15.76 2.93
N VAL A 40 15.17 15.59 3.97
CA VAL A 40 13.99 14.71 3.90
C VAL A 40 12.83 15.47 3.26
N LYS A 41 12.51 15.14 2.00
CA LYS A 41 11.38 15.74 1.28
C LYS A 41 10.02 15.33 1.85
N GLY A 42 9.94 14.14 2.44
CA GLY A 42 8.73 13.59 3.02
C GLY A 42 9.00 12.25 3.70
N THR A 43 8.11 11.86 4.59
CA THR A 43 8.14 10.58 5.29
C THR A 43 6.88 9.80 4.96
N VAL A 44 7.04 8.54 4.55
CA VAL A 44 5.93 7.59 4.39
C VAL A 44 6.04 6.51 5.47
N SER A 45 4.94 6.14 6.11
CA SER A 45 4.93 5.05 7.10
C SER A 45 3.58 4.37 7.23
N ASP A 46 3.56 3.20 7.89
CA ASP A 46 2.36 2.49 8.37
C ASP A 46 1.42 3.38 9.23
N GLY A 47 1.95 4.52 9.69
CA GLY A 47 1.35 5.53 10.51
C GLY A 47 1.00 5.05 11.92
N GLY A 48 1.88 4.25 12.49
CA GLY A 48 1.98 4.15 13.94
C GLY A 48 2.05 5.56 14.56
N ARG A 49 1.19 5.82 15.55
CA ARG A 49 1.02 7.13 16.20
C ARG A 49 2.34 7.81 16.59
N ALA A 50 3.31 7.03 17.09
CA ALA A 50 4.61 7.56 17.48
C ALA A 50 5.44 8.10 16.28
N ILE A 51 5.38 7.49 15.08
CA ILE A 51 6.02 8.05 13.88
C ILE A 51 5.30 9.34 13.47
N ALA A 52 3.96 9.31 13.39
CA ALA A 52 3.18 10.46 12.97
C ALA A 52 3.45 11.68 13.87
N GLU A 53 3.46 11.49 15.19
CA GLU A 53 3.80 12.57 16.14
C GLU A 53 5.25 13.04 16.00
N THR A 54 6.19 12.13 15.71
CA THR A 54 7.61 12.47 15.53
C THR A 54 7.81 13.30 14.26
N VAL A 55 7.28 12.84 13.12
CA VAL A 55 7.37 13.56 11.84
C VAL A 55 6.70 14.93 11.96
N LYS A 56 5.52 15.00 12.59
CA LYS A 56 4.84 16.27 12.88
C LYS A 56 5.70 17.21 13.73
N GLN A 57 6.45 16.69 14.70
CA GLN A 57 7.32 17.50 15.56
C GLN A 57 8.58 18.00 14.83
N VAL A 58 9.19 17.17 13.98
CA VAL A 58 10.47 17.50 13.33
C VAL A 58 10.27 18.30 12.03
N TYR A 59 9.31 17.89 11.20
CA TYR A 59 9.09 18.44 9.85
C TYR A 59 7.72 19.12 9.69
N GLY A 60 6.77 18.90 10.60
CA GLY A 60 5.40 19.38 10.46
C GLY A 60 4.46 18.38 9.78
N PRO A 61 3.14 18.65 9.79
CA PRO A 61 2.12 17.68 9.37
C PRO A 61 2.09 17.39 7.86
N ALA A 62 2.57 18.32 7.02
CA ALA A 62 2.57 18.17 5.56
C ALA A 62 3.60 17.14 5.04
N HIS A 63 4.56 16.75 5.89
CA HIS A 63 5.66 15.85 5.52
C HIS A 63 5.37 14.38 5.86
N HIS A 64 4.14 14.04 6.28
CA HIS A 64 3.77 12.67 6.63
C HIS A 64 2.67 12.12 5.71
N GLN A 65 3.03 11.10 4.94
CA GLN A 65 2.11 10.27 4.16
C GLN A 65 1.91 8.90 4.81
N ARG A 66 0.71 8.34 4.67
CA ARG A 66 0.43 6.94 5.03
C ARG A 66 0.89 6.04 3.92
N ASP A 67 1.54 4.95 4.29
CA ASP A 67 1.79 3.88 3.35
C ASP A 67 0.45 3.23 2.94
N ILE A 68 0.15 3.38 1.67
CA ILE A 68 -1.09 2.92 1.04
C ILE A 68 -1.12 1.39 1.00
N TRP A 69 0.03 0.73 0.89
CA TRP A 69 0.09 -0.74 0.79
C TRP A 69 -0.41 -1.42 2.06
N HIS A 70 -0.22 -0.80 3.23
CA HIS A 70 -0.81 -1.31 4.48
C HIS A 70 -2.34 -1.30 4.44
N LEU A 71 -2.95 -0.26 3.86
CA LEU A 71 -4.41 -0.18 3.71
C LEU A 71 -4.92 -1.20 2.71
N LEU A 72 -4.26 -1.32 1.55
CA LEU A 72 -4.60 -2.32 0.53
C LEU A 72 -4.40 -3.75 1.04
N HIS A 73 -3.35 -3.98 1.84
CA HIS A 73 -3.13 -5.26 2.49
C HIS A 73 -4.25 -5.58 3.48
N LEU A 74 -4.64 -4.62 4.34
CA LEU A 74 -5.78 -4.78 5.23
C LEU A 74 -7.07 -5.10 4.46
N ALA A 75 -7.33 -4.38 3.36
CA ALA A 75 -8.47 -4.64 2.49
C ALA A 75 -8.46 -6.08 1.95
N SER A 76 -7.30 -6.56 1.47
CA SER A 76 -7.14 -7.94 0.99
C SER A 76 -7.37 -8.99 2.09
N GLN A 77 -6.95 -8.70 3.34
CA GLN A 77 -7.20 -9.59 4.47
C GLN A 77 -8.69 -9.68 4.81
N VAL A 78 -9.40 -8.55 4.78
CA VAL A 78 -10.85 -8.50 4.99
C VAL A 78 -11.57 -9.27 3.88
N GLN A 79 -11.22 -9.04 2.61
CA GLN A 79 -11.77 -9.79 1.48
C GLN A 79 -11.58 -11.29 1.65
N ALA A 80 -10.35 -11.73 1.95
CA ALA A 80 -10.06 -13.16 2.12
C ALA A 80 -10.85 -13.80 3.28
N ARG A 81 -11.20 -13.04 4.33
CA ARG A 81 -12.08 -13.51 5.42
C ARG A 81 -13.53 -13.66 4.94
N LEU A 82 -14.03 -12.71 4.15
CA LEU A 82 -15.37 -12.77 3.54
C LEU A 82 -15.49 -13.99 2.60
N ASP A 83 -14.52 -14.18 1.71
CA ASP A 83 -14.51 -15.29 0.75
C ASP A 83 -14.49 -16.65 1.46
N ARG A 84 -13.65 -16.80 2.49
CA ARG A 84 -13.63 -18.03 3.32
C ARG A 84 -14.98 -18.28 3.99
N ALA A 85 -15.63 -17.25 4.49
CA ALA A 85 -16.94 -17.39 5.13
C ALA A 85 -18.01 -17.84 4.11
N VAL A 86 -18.00 -17.28 2.89
CA VAL A 86 -18.88 -17.72 1.79
C VAL A 86 -18.63 -19.19 1.44
N ILE A 87 -17.36 -19.59 1.27
CA ILE A 87 -16.98 -20.99 0.99
C ILE A 87 -17.47 -21.93 2.09
N MET A 88 -17.30 -21.54 3.36
CA MET A 88 -17.75 -22.34 4.51
C MET A 88 -19.28 -22.52 4.55
N GLU A 89 -20.07 -21.50 4.22
CA GLU A 89 -21.53 -21.63 4.16
C GLU A 89 -22.00 -22.47 2.97
N HIS A 90 -21.35 -22.35 1.81
CA HIS A 90 -21.58 -23.24 0.67
C HIS A 90 -21.30 -24.71 1.03
N ALA A 91 -20.19 -24.98 1.73
CA ALA A 91 -19.83 -26.34 2.14
C ALA A 91 -20.87 -27.01 3.07
N ARG A 92 -21.73 -26.23 3.75
CA ARG A 92 -22.81 -26.74 4.61
C ARG A 92 -24.08 -27.11 3.83
N LEU A 93 -24.28 -26.55 2.64
CA LEU A 93 -25.50 -26.70 1.85
C LEU A 93 -25.87 -28.17 1.56
N PRO A 94 -24.94 -29.06 1.13
CA PRO A 94 -25.30 -30.45 0.81
C PRO A 94 -25.76 -31.26 2.04
N ALA A 95 -25.33 -30.90 3.25
CA ALA A 95 -25.82 -31.55 4.47
C ALA A 95 -27.25 -31.12 4.80
N ILE A 96 -27.58 -29.85 4.60
CA ILE A 96 -28.92 -29.28 4.83
C ILE A 96 -29.91 -29.82 3.79
N GLU A 97 -29.52 -29.85 2.51
CA GLU A 97 -30.33 -30.43 1.42
C GLU A 97 -30.69 -31.89 1.70
N ARG A 98 -29.72 -32.73 2.04
CA ARG A 98 -29.96 -34.14 2.40
C ARG A 98 -30.95 -34.29 3.56
N ASN A 99 -30.84 -33.44 4.59
CA ASN A 99 -31.76 -33.47 5.71
C ASN A 99 -33.16 -32.99 5.32
N ALA A 100 -33.27 -31.94 4.49
CA ALA A 100 -34.55 -31.46 3.97
C ALA A 100 -35.27 -32.55 3.13
N THR A 101 -34.55 -33.21 2.21
CA THR A 101 -35.11 -34.32 1.40
C THR A 101 -35.56 -35.48 2.27
N ARG A 102 -34.81 -35.85 3.31
CA ARG A 102 -35.19 -36.92 4.25
C ARG A 102 -36.48 -36.58 4.99
N THR A 103 -36.58 -35.37 5.53
CA THR A 103 -37.77 -34.90 6.25
C THR A 103 -38.98 -34.86 5.33
N ALA A 104 -38.84 -34.38 4.09
CA ALA A 104 -39.91 -34.40 3.09
C ALA A 104 -40.37 -35.82 2.74
N ALA A 105 -39.47 -36.80 2.78
CA ALA A 105 -39.77 -38.22 2.60
C ALA A 105 -40.29 -38.91 3.88
N GLY A 106 -40.64 -38.17 4.93
CA GLY A 106 -41.13 -38.70 6.21
C GLY A 106 -40.08 -39.43 7.05
N LYS A 107 -38.80 -39.35 6.69
CA LYS A 107 -37.69 -39.99 7.43
C LYS A 107 -37.13 -39.02 8.47
N ARG A 108 -36.72 -39.56 9.64
CA ARG A 108 -36.01 -38.76 10.66
C ARG A 108 -34.70 -38.18 10.10
N ALA A 109 -34.44 -36.91 10.39
CA ALA A 109 -33.18 -36.24 10.05
C ALA A 109 -31.98 -36.96 10.70
N LYS A 110 -30.80 -36.92 10.05
CA LYS A 110 -29.58 -37.56 10.58
C LYS A 110 -28.64 -36.48 11.13
N GLY A 111 -28.18 -36.66 12.36
CA GLY A 111 -27.29 -35.72 13.04
C GLY A 111 -28.03 -34.56 13.71
N ARG A 112 -27.26 -33.55 14.15
CA ARG A 112 -27.82 -32.36 14.80
C ARG A 112 -28.64 -31.55 13.77
N PRO A 113 -29.91 -31.20 14.06
CA PRO A 113 -30.69 -30.37 13.16
C PRO A 113 -30.01 -29.01 12.96
N SER A 114 -29.96 -28.53 11.71
CA SER A 114 -29.25 -27.30 11.33
C SER A 114 -29.88 -26.02 11.90
N GLY A 115 -31.08 -26.10 12.48
CA GLY A 115 -31.85 -24.94 12.96
C GLY A 115 -32.31 -24.00 11.84
N VAL A 116 -31.86 -24.21 10.61
CA VAL A 116 -32.18 -23.43 9.41
C VAL A 116 -32.74 -24.33 8.32
N THR A 117 -33.72 -23.81 7.59
CA THR A 117 -34.31 -24.42 6.40
C THR A 117 -33.37 -24.29 5.19
N LEU A 118 -33.64 -25.06 4.13
CA LEU A 118 -32.89 -24.97 2.88
C LEU A 118 -32.99 -23.57 2.26
N GLN A 119 -34.19 -22.97 2.25
CA GLN A 119 -34.44 -21.65 1.69
C GLN A 119 -33.69 -20.56 2.47
N GLU A 120 -33.70 -20.62 3.82
CA GLU A 120 -32.94 -19.68 4.66
C GLU A 120 -31.43 -19.81 4.44
N GLN A 121 -30.92 -21.03 4.27
CA GLN A 121 -29.49 -21.24 3.99
C GLN A 121 -29.10 -20.67 2.62
N GLN A 122 -29.91 -20.89 1.58
CA GLN A 122 -29.68 -20.33 0.25
C GLN A 122 -29.73 -18.79 0.28
N ALA A 123 -30.73 -18.21 0.95
CA ALA A 123 -30.82 -16.76 1.12
C ALA A 123 -29.59 -16.18 1.84
N ARG A 124 -29.11 -16.85 2.90
CA ARG A 124 -27.90 -16.47 3.62
C ARG A 124 -26.65 -16.53 2.72
N ILE A 125 -26.50 -17.59 1.93
CA ILE A 125 -25.39 -17.73 0.98
C ILE A 125 -25.41 -16.58 -0.04
N SER A 126 -26.57 -16.31 -0.66
CA SER A 126 -26.72 -15.22 -1.63
C SER A 126 -26.39 -13.85 -1.01
N GLN A 127 -26.85 -13.59 0.22
CA GLN A 127 -26.53 -12.36 0.94
C GLN A 127 -25.03 -12.22 1.22
N MET A 128 -24.38 -13.30 1.66
CA MET A 128 -22.93 -13.28 1.93
C MET A 128 -22.10 -13.12 0.65
N GLN A 129 -22.54 -13.73 -0.46
CA GLN A 129 -21.93 -13.54 -1.77
C GLN A 129 -22.05 -12.08 -2.23
N TYR A 130 -23.23 -11.49 -2.10
CA TYR A 130 -23.45 -10.08 -2.41
C TYR A 130 -22.51 -9.18 -1.59
N VAL A 131 -22.46 -9.37 -0.27
CA VAL A 131 -21.54 -8.62 0.61
C VAL A 131 -20.09 -8.77 0.18
N ALA A 132 -19.63 -10.01 -0.07
CA ALA A 132 -18.24 -10.27 -0.47
C ALA A 132 -17.89 -9.64 -1.82
N GLN A 133 -18.80 -9.70 -2.80
CA GLN A 133 -18.61 -9.08 -4.12
C GLN A 133 -18.62 -7.56 -4.06
N SER A 134 -19.53 -6.97 -3.28
CA SER A 134 -19.58 -5.51 -3.11
C SER A 134 -18.35 -4.97 -2.39
N VAL A 135 -17.84 -5.67 -1.37
CA VAL A 135 -16.57 -5.30 -0.73
C VAL A 135 -15.40 -5.43 -1.71
N ALA A 136 -15.35 -6.49 -2.52
CA ALA A 136 -14.30 -6.68 -3.52
C ALA A 136 -14.30 -5.52 -4.54
N TYR A 137 -15.48 -5.16 -5.04
CA TYR A 137 -15.66 -4.03 -5.95
C TYR A 137 -15.19 -2.71 -5.32
N LEU A 138 -15.57 -2.42 -4.08
CA LEU A 138 -15.15 -1.21 -3.39
C LEU A 138 -13.65 -1.18 -3.08
N CYS A 139 -13.04 -2.33 -2.79
CA CYS A 139 -11.59 -2.42 -2.58
C CYS A 139 -10.81 -2.20 -3.88
N GLU A 140 -11.32 -2.71 -5.00
CA GLU A 140 -10.76 -2.45 -6.33
C GLU A 140 -10.91 -0.96 -6.71
N TYR A 141 -12.07 -0.36 -6.43
CA TYR A 141 -12.27 1.07 -6.65
C TYR A 141 -11.34 1.93 -5.77
N LEU A 142 -11.17 1.56 -4.49
CA LEU A 142 -10.18 2.18 -3.61
C LEU A 142 -8.76 2.08 -4.18
N HIS A 143 -8.37 0.89 -4.67
CA HIS A 143 -7.07 0.69 -5.32
C HIS A 143 -6.88 1.66 -6.49
N GLN A 144 -7.91 1.85 -7.33
CA GLN A 144 -7.86 2.81 -8.42
C GLN A 144 -7.71 4.26 -7.92
N MET A 145 -8.40 4.65 -6.85
CA MET A 145 -8.32 6.03 -6.32
C MET A 145 -6.96 6.38 -5.73
N VAL A 146 -6.18 5.38 -5.31
CA VAL A 146 -4.83 5.56 -4.76
C VAL A 146 -3.71 5.34 -5.80
N GLU A 147 -4.05 5.18 -7.09
CA GLU A 147 -3.07 5.20 -8.17
C GLU A 147 -2.44 6.58 -8.35
N VAL A 148 -1.25 6.63 -8.96
CA VAL A 148 -0.56 7.91 -9.24
C VAL A 148 -1.44 8.80 -10.14
N VAL A 149 -1.94 8.19 -11.20
CA VAL A 149 -2.76 8.83 -12.23
C VAL A 149 -4.16 8.22 -12.18
N VAL A 150 -5.16 9.04 -11.83
CA VAL A 150 -6.56 8.62 -11.76
C VAL A 150 -7.34 9.40 -12.80
N LEU A 151 -7.91 8.68 -13.76
CA LEU A 151 -8.76 9.23 -14.81
C LEU A 151 -10.21 8.83 -14.54
N HIS A 152 -11.11 9.80 -14.58
CA HIS A 152 -12.55 9.58 -14.52
C HIS A 152 -13.21 10.40 -15.62
N ARG A 153 -14.03 9.77 -16.47
CA ARG A 153 -14.75 10.43 -17.59
C ARG A 153 -13.83 11.34 -18.45
N GLY A 154 -12.62 10.86 -18.76
CA GLY A 154 -11.68 11.58 -19.61
C GLY A 154 -11.00 12.79 -18.95
N ARG A 155 -11.06 12.95 -17.63
CA ARG A 155 -10.32 13.99 -16.90
C ARG A 155 -9.51 13.39 -15.75
N LEU A 156 -8.40 14.04 -15.42
CA LEU A 156 -7.65 13.72 -14.20
C LEU A 156 -8.47 14.11 -12.98
N LEU A 157 -8.50 13.24 -11.98
CA LEU A 157 -9.02 13.58 -10.67
C LEU A 157 -7.97 14.33 -9.84
N SER A 158 -8.38 15.48 -9.31
CA SER A 158 -7.64 16.25 -8.31
C SER A 158 -7.49 15.48 -6.99
N TYR A 159 -6.58 15.94 -6.14
CA TYR A 159 -6.44 15.44 -4.77
C TYR A 159 -7.77 15.44 -3.99
N GLN A 160 -8.51 16.55 -4.04
CA GLN A 160 -9.75 16.71 -3.27
C GLN A 160 -10.85 15.77 -3.77
N GLU A 161 -10.97 15.59 -5.08
CA GLU A 161 -11.94 14.66 -5.66
C GLU A 161 -11.62 13.22 -5.27
N ARG A 162 -10.34 12.81 -5.32
CA ARG A 162 -9.93 11.48 -4.87
C ARG A 162 -10.26 11.26 -3.39
N GLN A 163 -10.09 12.28 -2.53
CA GLN A 163 -10.52 12.17 -1.13
C GLN A 163 -12.03 11.96 -1.01
N GLY A 164 -12.83 12.75 -1.72
CA GLY A 164 -14.29 12.61 -1.73
C GLY A 164 -14.75 11.22 -2.22
N GLU A 165 -14.13 10.69 -3.27
CA GLU A 165 -14.42 9.33 -3.77
C GLU A 165 -14.07 8.25 -2.73
N ILE A 166 -12.98 8.41 -1.98
CA ILE A 166 -12.64 7.48 -0.88
C ILE A 166 -13.61 7.62 0.30
N GLU A 167 -14.13 8.82 0.57
CA GLU A 167 -15.21 9.02 1.55
C GLU A 167 -16.48 8.28 1.15
N VAL A 168 -16.88 8.38 -0.13
CA VAL A 168 -18.01 7.61 -0.67
C VAL A 168 -17.77 6.10 -0.51
N VAL A 169 -16.56 5.61 -0.77
CA VAL A 169 -16.22 4.20 -0.51
C VAL A 169 -16.43 3.82 0.96
N MET A 170 -16.02 4.66 1.91
CA MET A 170 -16.22 4.39 3.34
C MET A 170 -17.69 4.34 3.72
N ASP A 171 -18.50 5.24 3.18
CA ASP A 171 -19.94 5.28 3.43
C ASP A 171 -20.63 4.02 2.87
N LEU A 172 -20.31 3.64 1.63
CA LEU A 172 -20.81 2.40 1.03
C LEU A 172 -20.34 1.14 1.78
N LEU A 173 -19.10 1.12 2.29
CA LEU A 173 -18.63 0.03 3.15
C LEU A 173 -19.45 -0.06 4.44
N ASN A 174 -19.84 1.07 5.05
CA ASN A 174 -20.68 1.08 6.24
C ASN A 174 -22.11 0.59 5.94
N GLU A 175 -22.67 0.95 4.79
CA GLU A 175 -23.96 0.43 4.32
C GLU A 175 -23.89 -1.09 4.13
N ILE A 176 -22.89 -1.60 3.40
CA ILE A 176 -22.71 -3.04 3.19
C ILE A 176 -22.46 -3.78 4.50
N ALA A 177 -21.75 -3.17 5.46
CA ALA A 177 -21.53 -3.78 6.77
C ALA A 177 -22.84 -4.08 7.51
N SER A 178 -23.88 -3.27 7.32
CA SER A 178 -25.21 -3.51 7.92
C SER A 178 -25.93 -4.73 7.35
N LEU A 179 -25.56 -5.15 6.13
CA LEU A 179 -26.10 -6.33 5.47
C LEU A 179 -25.31 -7.61 5.78
N ALA A 180 -24.17 -7.49 6.47
CA ALA A 180 -23.31 -8.62 6.78
C ALA A 180 -23.76 -9.36 8.04
N THR A 181 -23.32 -10.61 8.21
CA THR A 181 -23.47 -11.32 9.49
C THR A 181 -22.64 -10.61 10.57
N PRO A 182 -22.99 -10.69 11.88
CA PRO A 182 -22.26 -10.00 12.94
C PRO A 182 -20.75 -10.26 12.95
N ALA A 183 -20.34 -11.50 12.61
CA ALA A 183 -18.93 -11.88 12.53
C ALA A 183 -18.17 -11.14 11.42
N LEU A 184 -18.82 -10.87 10.29
CA LEU A 184 -18.22 -10.20 9.13
C LEU A 184 -18.38 -8.68 9.19
N GLN A 185 -19.47 -8.19 9.78
CA GLN A 185 -19.74 -6.77 10.00
C GLN A 185 -18.55 -6.08 10.70
N GLY A 186 -18.03 -6.69 11.77
CA GLY A 186 -16.88 -6.14 12.49
C GLY A 186 -15.61 -6.04 11.63
N GLN A 187 -15.43 -6.93 10.65
CA GLN A 187 -14.28 -6.89 9.73
C GLN A 187 -14.39 -5.72 8.76
N ILE A 188 -15.60 -5.49 8.21
CA ILE A 188 -15.86 -4.39 7.27
C ILE A 188 -15.78 -3.04 7.99
N GLN A 189 -16.35 -2.94 9.20
CA GLN A 189 -16.28 -1.72 10.03
C GLN A 189 -14.84 -1.39 10.46
N MET A 190 -14.03 -2.41 10.76
CA MET A 190 -12.60 -2.22 11.02
C MET A 190 -11.90 -1.59 9.80
N LEU A 191 -12.14 -2.10 8.58
CA LEU A 191 -11.57 -1.53 7.36
C LEU A 191 -11.98 -0.07 7.17
N SER A 192 -13.28 0.23 7.26
CA SER A 192 -13.82 1.59 7.16
C SER A 192 -13.19 2.54 8.19
N THR A 193 -13.01 2.08 9.43
CA THR A 193 -12.36 2.87 10.50
C THR A 193 -10.89 3.14 10.17
N GLN A 194 -10.14 2.15 9.68
CA GLN A 194 -8.74 2.34 9.31
C GLN A 194 -8.58 3.27 8.10
N LEU A 195 -9.47 3.17 7.11
CA LEU A 195 -9.51 4.11 5.98
C LEU A 195 -9.76 5.54 6.46
N ARG A 196 -10.72 5.75 7.36
CA ARG A 196 -11.04 7.08 7.91
C ARG A 196 -9.85 7.69 8.65
N LEU A 197 -9.16 6.88 9.45
CA LEU A 197 -7.96 7.32 10.18
C LEU A 197 -6.80 7.68 9.25
N ALA A 198 -6.70 7.01 8.10
CA ALA A 198 -5.61 7.20 7.15
C ALA A 198 -5.90 8.27 6.08
N LEU A 199 -7.17 8.53 5.76
CA LEU A 199 -7.62 9.35 4.63
C LEU A 199 -6.88 10.67 4.44
N PRO A 200 -6.63 11.50 5.48
CA PRO A 200 -5.93 12.78 5.30
C PRO A 200 -4.50 12.61 4.76
N GLN A 201 -3.94 11.42 4.90
CA GLN A 201 -2.56 11.08 4.57
C GLN A 201 -2.45 10.05 3.45
N THR A 202 -3.55 9.41 3.02
CA THR A 202 -3.55 8.31 2.03
C THR A 202 -3.19 8.81 0.63
N VAL A 203 -3.67 9.98 0.23
CA VAL A 203 -3.45 10.55 -1.12
C VAL A 203 -2.57 11.79 -1.11
N MET A 204 -1.71 11.94 -0.09
CA MET A 204 -0.83 13.12 0.03
C MET A 204 0.12 13.29 -1.16
N PHE A 205 0.65 12.21 -1.74
CA PHE A 205 1.44 12.28 -2.97
C PHE A 205 0.67 12.97 -4.11
N ALA A 206 -0.67 12.81 -4.19
CA ALA A 206 -1.47 13.43 -5.24
C ALA A 206 -1.54 14.95 -5.05
N ARG A 207 -1.51 15.43 -3.80
CA ARG A 207 -1.44 16.87 -3.50
C ARG A 207 -0.15 17.50 -4.04
N GLU A 208 0.97 16.78 -3.98
CA GLU A 208 2.27 17.24 -4.51
C GLU A 208 2.29 17.33 -6.06
N LEU A 209 1.37 16.62 -6.70
CA LEU A 209 1.18 16.63 -8.15
C LEU A 209 0.20 17.70 -8.63
N GLU A 210 -0.66 18.21 -7.75
CA GLU A 210 -1.77 19.13 -8.10
C GLU A 210 -1.30 20.35 -8.90
N ALA A 211 -0.26 21.03 -8.43
CA ALA A 211 0.27 22.21 -9.13
C ALA A 211 0.78 21.88 -10.54
N LYS A 212 1.35 20.68 -10.73
CA LYS A 212 1.84 20.22 -12.04
C LYS A 212 0.70 19.81 -12.96
N HIS A 213 -0.36 19.21 -12.41
CA HIS A 213 -1.58 18.89 -13.16
C HIS A 213 -2.27 20.17 -13.63
N LEU A 214 -2.46 21.15 -12.74
CA LEU A 214 -3.07 22.44 -13.08
C LEU A 214 -2.27 23.18 -14.16
N HIS A 215 -0.94 23.21 -14.03
CA HIS A 215 -0.08 23.80 -15.04
C HIS A 215 -0.21 23.09 -16.39
N ALA A 216 -0.13 21.76 -16.43
CA ALA A 216 -0.29 21.00 -17.66
C ALA A 216 -1.68 21.17 -18.29
N LEU A 217 -2.74 21.27 -17.47
CA LEU A 217 -4.11 21.53 -17.95
C LEU A 217 -4.23 22.92 -18.60
N GLN A 218 -3.55 23.93 -18.06
CA GLN A 218 -3.52 25.28 -18.64
C GLN A 218 -2.74 25.33 -19.96
N SER A 219 -1.61 24.63 -20.04
CA SER A 219 -0.74 24.67 -21.22
C SER A 219 -1.20 23.75 -22.36
N LEU A 220 -1.62 22.52 -22.03
CA LEU A 220 -1.94 21.48 -23.03
C LEU A 220 -3.45 21.30 -23.26
N GLY A 221 -4.28 21.73 -22.31
CA GLY A 221 -5.72 21.47 -22.31
C GLY A 221 -6.09 20.08 -21.76
N CYS A 222 -7.38 19.92 -21.43
CA CYS A 222 -7.90 18.73 -20.76
C CYS A 222 -7.70 17.43 -21.57
N GLU A 223 -8.01 17.47 -22.88
CA GLU A 223 -7.95 16.29 -23.75
C GLU A 223 -6.52 15.75 -23.90
N ALA A 224 -5.54 16.63 -24.11
CA ALA A 224 -4.13 16.26 -24.21
C ALA A 224 -3.63 15.64 -22.90
N VAL A 225 -3.94 16.27 -21.76
CA VAL A 225 -3.58 15.74 -20.43
C VAL A 225 -4.22 14.38 -20.17
N ALA A 226 -5.48 14.19 -20.56
CA ALA A 226 -6.18 12.92 -20.41
C ALA A 226 -5.56 11.81 -21.27
N LEU A 227 -5.16 12.12 -22.51
CA LEU A 227 -4.46 11.18 -23.38
C LEU A 227 -3.09 10.79 -22.81
N LEU A 228 -2.32 11.76 -22.32
CA LEU A 228 -1.03 11.53 -21.67
C LEU A 228 -1.18 10.62 -20.44
N ALA A 229 -2.18 10.91 -19.61
CA ALA A 229 -2.50 10.12 -18.43
C ALA A 229 -2.89 8.68 -18.79
N TRP A 230 -3.71 8.50 -19.83
CA TRP A 230 -4.10 7.18 -20.33
C TRP A 230 -2.87 6.40 -20.82
N ALA A 231 -2.02 7.04 -21.62
CA ALA A 231 -0.84 6.41 -22.19
C ALA A 231 0.17 6.03 -21.11
N TRP A 232 0.42 6.93 -20.15
CA TRP A 232 1.32 6.65 -19.03
C TRP A 232 0.81 5.48 -18.18
N ARG A 233 -0.49 5.39 -17.88
CA ARG A 233 -1.06 4.25 -17.13
C ARG A 233 -0.87 2.91 -17.85
N ARG A 234 -0.88 2.90 -19.18
CA ARG A 234 -0.75 1.68 -19.99
C ARG A 234 0.68 1.35 -20.40
N ARG A 235 1.64 2.25 -20.19
CA ARG A 235 3.02 2.10 -20.68
C ARG A 235 3.67 0.76 -20.31
N ALA A 236 3.49 0.30 -19.08
CA ALA A 236 4.05 -0.97 -18.62
C ALA A 236 3.49 -2.19 -19.39
N GLY A 237 2.18 -2.21 -19.66
CA GLY A 237 1.54 -3.25 -20.46
C GLY A 237 1.90 -3.18 -21.94
N LEU A 238 2.34 -2.01 -22.41
CA LEU A 238 2.83 -1.78 -23.76
C LEU A 238 4.35 -1.99 -23.91
N GLY A 239 5.06 -2.29 -22.81
CA GLY A 239 6.52 -2.40 -22.81
C GLY A 239 7.26 -1.08 -23.06
N LEU A 240 6.61 0.06 -22.81
CA LEU A 240 7.16 1.39 -23.04
C LEU A 240 7.66 2.01 -21.73
N THR A 241 8.82 2.67 -21.79
CA THR A 241 9.26 3.62 -20.77
C THR A 241 8.60 4.99 -20.98
N SER A 242 8.63 5.86 -19.97
CA SER A 242 8.14 7.24 -20.12
C SER A 242 8.94 8.04 -21.14
N THR A 243 10.23 7.76 -21.30
CA THR A 243 11.09 8.37 -22.34
C THR A 243 10.63 7.96 -23.73
N GLN A 244 10.36 6.66 -23.96
CA GLN A 244 9.84 6.18 -25.24
C GLN A 244 8.44 6.72 -25.53
N LEU A 245 7.59 6.85 -24.50
CA LEU A 245 6.31 7.50 -24.64
C LEU A 245 6.46 8.96 -25.12
N LEU A 246 7.46 9.67 -24.60
CA LEU A 246 7.73 11.07 -24.94
C LEU A 246 8.13 11.28 -26.40
N GLU A 247 8.84 10.33 -27.01
CA GLU A 247 9.24 10.38 -28.41
C GLU A 247 8.03 10.41 -29.36
N GLY A 248 6.95 9.71 -28.99
CA GLY A 248 5.69 9.65 -29.74
C GLY A 248 4.76 10.84 -29.54
N ILE A 249 5.08 11.77 -28.64
CA ILE A 249 4.25 12.94 -28.33
C ILE A 249 4.54 14.07 -29.35
N PRO A 250 3.51 14.79 -29.85
CA PRO A 250 3.70 15.96 -30.72
C PRO A 250 4.71 16.95 -30.14
N SER A 251 5.58 17.51 -30.99
CA SER A 251 6.69 18.35 -30.53
C SER A 251 6.24 19.54 -29.69
N GLN A 252 5.08 20.13 -30.01
CA GLN A 252 4.52 21.25 -29.25
C GLN A 252 4.04 20.89 -27.83
N TRP A 253 3.97 19.61 -27.47
CA TRP A 253 3.55 19.15 -26.12
C TRP A 253 4.70 18.57 -25.31
N ARG A 254 5.87 18.34 -25.91
CA ARG A 254 6.92 17.51 -25.30
C ARG A 254 7.49 18.10 -24.03
N GLU A 255 7.64 19.42 -23.94
CA GLU A 255 8.23 20.04 -22.75
C GLU A 255 7.33 19.82 -21.52
N GLU A 256 6.06 20.20 -21.62
CA GLU A 256 5.09 20.04 -20.55
C GLU A 256 4.78 18.56 -20.28
N ALA A 257 4.70 17.73 -21.32
CA ALA A 257 4.53 16.30 -21.15
C ALA A 257 5.72 15.68 -20.40
N ASN A 258 6.96 16.06 -20.72
CA ASN A 258 8.14 15.56 -20.01
C ASN A 258 8.08 15.89 -18.51
N LEU A 259 7.75 17.14 -18.17
CA LEU A 259 7.60 17.56 -16.77
C LEU A 259 6.50 16.77 -16.04
N LEU A 260 5.37 16.54 -16.71
CA LEU A 260 4.24 15.80 -16.14
C LEU A 260 4.54 14.31 -15.96
N LEU A 261 5.10 13.65 -16.99
CA LEU A 261 5.47 12.23 -16.94
C LEU A 261 6.56 11.99 -15.89
N ALA A 262 7.58 12.85 -15.83
CA ALA A 262 8.63 12.77 -14.81
C ALA A 262 8.07 12.92 -13.40
N ALA A 263 7.10 13.82 -13.20
CA ALA A 263 6.44 13.96 -11.91
C ALA A 263 5.63 12.72 -11.51
N TRP A 264 4.94 12.08 -12.45
CA TRP A 264 4.23 10.82 -12.19
C TRP A 264 5.19 9.67 -11.88
N ASP A 265 6.33 9.58 -12.57
CA ASP A 265 7.35 8.56 -12.29
C ASP A 265 8.03 8.75 -10.92
N GLN A 266 8.15 10.00 -10.46
CA GLN A 266 8.73 10.33 -9.16
C GLN A 266 7.72 10.26 -8.00
N ALA A 267 6.41 10.10 -8.28
CA ALA A 267 5.38 10.06 -7.25
C ALA A 267 5.51 8.80 -6.37
N VAL A 268 5.73 9.00 -5.07
CA VAL A 268 5.93 7.91 -4.11
C VAL A 268 4.62 7.57 -3.40
N ARG A 269 4.10 6.35 -3.61
CA ARG A 269 2.89 5.82 -2.94
C ARG A 269 3.17 4.95 -1.70
N ALA A 270 4.45 4.72 -1.44
CA ALA A 270 4.95 3.40 -1.08
C ALA A 270 5.06 3.10 0.42
N SER A 271 5.35 1.83 0.70
CA SER A 271 6.53 1.35 1.42
C SER A 271 7.40 0.58 0.41
N SER A 272 8.29 1.28 -0.29
CA SER A 272 9.70 1.49 -0.01
C SER A 272 10.53 0.21 0.09
N VAL A 273 11.68 0.24 -0.59
CA VAL A 273 12.84 -0.64 -0.42
C VAL A 273 13.16 -0.89 1.07
N VAL A 274 12.85 0.06 1.97
CA VAL A 274 13.11 -0.02 3.42
C VAL A 274 12.30 -1.13 4.10
N GLU A 275 11.08 -1.46 3.66
CA GLU A 275 10.35 -2.58 4.26
C GLU A 275 10.94 -3.93 3.89
N ASN A 276 11.37 -4.07 2.64
CA ASN A 276 12.12 -5.24 2.21
C ASN A 276 13.40 -5.37 3.05
N TRP A 277 14.13 -4.27 3.25
CA TRP A 277 15.28 -4.21 4.16
C TRP A 277 14.95 -4.59 5.60
N HIS A 278 13.89 -4.05 6.18
CA HIS A 278 13.46 -4.41 7.52
C HIS A 278 13.10 -5.88 7.63
N SER A 279 12.51 -6.48 6.60
CA SER A 279 12.20 -7.91 6.58
C SER A 279 13.46 -8.79 6.57
N ILE A 280 14.54 -8.33 5.92
CA ILE A 280 15.85 -9.00 5.87
C ILE A 280 16.57 -8.86 7.22
N VAL A 281 16.53 -7.66 7.82
CA VAL A 281 17.30 -7.33 9.02
C VAL A 281 16.62 -7.83 10.30
N ARG A 282 15.29 -7.89 10.35
CA ARG A 282 14.54 -8.24 11.57
C ARG A 282 14.87 -9.62 12.14
N PRO A 283 15.00 -10.71 11.34
CA PRO A 283 15.44 -12.01 11.85
C PRO A 283 16.80 -11.94 12.55
N HIS A 284 17.76 -11.21 11.97
CA HIS A 284 19.08 -11.02 12.58
C HIS A 284 18.98 -10.24 13.89
N LEU A 285 18.28 -9.11 13.90
CA LEU A 285 18.11 -8.28 15.10
C LEU A 285 17.33 -8.99 16.22
N ALA A 286 16.47 -9.95 15.89
CA ALA A 286 15.77 -10.76 16.89
C ALA A 286 16.75 -11.64 17.71
N VAL A 287 17.81 -12.13 17.05
CA VAL A 287 18.83 -13.01 17.66
C VAL A 287 19.97 -12.19 18.26
N HIS A 288 20.58 -11.29 17.48
CA HIS A 288 21.85 -10.66 17.83
C HIS A 288 21.71 -9.28 18.49
N ARG A 289 20.53 -8.67 18.45
CA ARG A 289 20.19 -7.35 19.04
C ARG A 289 20.99 -6.14 18.52
N THR A 290 22.12 -6.36 17.85
CA THR A 290 22.96 -5.35 17.20
C THR A 290 23.21 -5.75 15.75
N LEU A 291 23.64 -4.79 14.92
CA LEU A 291 24.00 -5.01 13.53
C LEU A 291 25.20 -4.13 13.20
N SER A 292 26.34 -4.72 12.86
CA SER A 292 27.52 -3.97 12.42
C SER A 292 27.38 -3.55 10.96
N ALA A 293 28.11 -2.52 10.54
CA ALA A 293 28.12 -2.08 9.14
C ALA A 293 28.58 -3.20 8.18
N GLY A 294 29.60 -3.97 8.56
CA GLY A 294 30.07 -5.12 7.77
C GLY A 294 29.01 -6.22 7.63
N PHE A 295 28.25 -6.49 8.70
CA PHE A 295 27.17 -7.48 8.63
C PHE A 295 25.97 -6.96 7.81
N LEU A 296 25.64 -5.68 7.91
CA LEU A 296 24.64 -5.05 7.04
C LEU A 296 25.03 -5.17 5.57
N ALA A 297 26.31 -4.94 5.23
CA ALA A 297 26.82 -5.11 3.88
C ALA A 297 26.72 -6.58 3.42
N LEU A 298 27.03 -7.55 4.28
CA LEU A 298 26.85 -8.98 3.98
C LEU A 298 25.38 -9.33 3.74
N LEU A 299 24.45 -8.84 4.57
CA LEU A 299 23.01 -9.01 4.36
C LEU A 299 22.54 -8.39 3.05
N ALA A 300 23.07 -7.22 2.69
CA ALA A 300 22.82 -6.55 1.41
C ALA A 300 23.16 -7.46 0.23
N VAL A 301 24.40 -7.98 0.25
CA VAL A 301 24.94 -8.80 -0.83
C VAL A 301 24.19 -10.13 -0.89
N GLY A 302 23.98 -10.79 0.25
CA GLY A 302 23.22 -12.03 0.32
C GLY A 302 21.80 -11.89 -0.22
N HIS A 303 21.09 -10.82 0.14
CA HIS A 303 19.74 -10.56 -0.37
C HIS A 303 19.74 -10.26 -1.87
N ASN A 304 20.60 -9.36 -2.34
CA ASN A 304 20.61 -8.93 -3.74
C ASN A 304 21.07 -10.02 -4.72
N HIS A 305 21.82 -11.02 -4.25
CA HIS A 305 22.30 -12.15 -5.06
C HIS A 305 21.47 -13.43 -4.88
N ARG A 306 20.55 -13.48 -3.91
CA ARG A 306 19.72 -14.67 -3.69
C ARG A 306 18.80 -14.92 -4.88
N ILE A 307 18.94 -16.09 -5.50
CA ILE A 307 18.05 -16.57 -6.56
C ILE A 307 16.68 -16.92 -5.97
N ALA A 308 15.62 -16.45 -6.61
CA ALA A 308 14.27 -16.83 -6.24
C ALA A 308 14.02 -18.30 -6.61
N PRO A 309 13.61 -19.15 -5.66
CA PRO A 309 13.44 -20.58 -5.91
C PRO A 309 12.12 -20.94 -6.62
N ARG A 310 11.22 -19.96 -6.83
CA ARG A 310 9.90 -20.15 -7.44
C ARG A 310 9.22 -18.81 -7.76
N GLY A 311 8.25 -18.83 -8.66
CA GLY A 311 7.32 -17.72 -8.92
C GLY A 311 7.68 -16.89 -10.14
N LEU A 312 7.07 -15.70 -10.27
CA LEU A 312 7.25 -14.81 -11.45
C LEU A 312 8.72 -14.45 -11.78
N HIS A 313 9.60 -14.57 -10.79
CA HIS A 313 11.03 -14.28 -10.91
C HIS A 313 11.91 -15.48 -10.54
N GLU A 314 11.42 -16.70 -10.75
CA GLU A 314 12.22 -17.92 -10.62
C GLU A 314 13.54 -17.79 -11.40
N ASP A 315 14.61 -18.32 -10.84
CA ASP A 315 15.97 -18.27 -11.38
C ASP A 315 16.61 -16.87 -11.50
N LEU A 316 15.93 -15.83 -11.01
CA LEU A 316 16.45 -14.45 -11.01
C LEU A 316 16.66 -13.91 -9.59
N SER A 317 17.84 -13.34 -9.33
CA SER A 317 18.13 -12.55 -8.14
C SER A 317 17.51 -11.16 -8.23
N PRO A 318 17.31 -10.45 -7.10
CA PRO A 318 16.91 -9.04 -7.13
C PRO A 318 17.80 -8.17 -8.03
N LEU A 319 19.12 -8.41 -8.05
CA LEU A 319 20.06 -7.66 -8.90
C LEU A 319 19.89 -7.98 -10.40
N GLN A 320 19.62 -9.23 -10.76
CA GLN A 320 19.37 -9.57 -12.17
C GLN A 320 18.07 -8.94 -12.68
N ARG A 321 17.06 -8.79 -11.81
CA ARG A 321 15.77 -8.16 -12.17
C ARG A 321 15.90 -6.67 -12.50
N THR A 322 16.95 -5.99 -12.05
CA THR A 322 17.18 -4.57 -12.39
C THR A 322 17.82 -4.39 -13.77
N GLY A 323 18.06 -5.48 -14.52
CA GLY A 323 18.76 -5.43 -15.81
C GLY A 323 20.25 -5.16 -15.68
N THR A 324 20.79 -5.15 -14.45
CA THR A 324 22.22 -4.99 -14.21
C THR A 324 22.92 -6.28 -14.59
N ALA A 325 23.76 -6.25 -15.62
CA ALA A 325 24.61 -7.39 -15.96
C ALA A 325 25.47 -7.77 -14.74
N LEU A 326 25.54 -9.07 -14.42
CA LEU A 326 26.39 -9.58 -13.34
C LEU A 326 27.86 -9.45 -13.75
N SER A 327 28.43 -8.25 -13.64
CA SER A 327 29.85 -7.99 -13.89
C SER A 327 30.75 -8.46 -12.73
N HIS A 328 30.16 -8.73 -11.56
CA HIS A 328 30.87 -9.20 -10.37
C HIS A 328 30.61 -10.69 -10.15
N HIS A 329 31.59 -11.54 -10.49
CA HIS A 329 31.48 -12.99 -10.32
C HIS A 329 31.56 -13.47 -8.86
N THR A 330 31.88 -12.59 -7.91
CA THR A 330 32.02 -12.96 -6.49
C THR A 330 31.34 -11.94 -5.55
N TRP A 331 30.77 -12.44 -4.45
CA TRP A 331 30.18 -11.61 -3.40
C TRP A 331 31.21 -10.69 -2.72
N LEU A 332 32.49 -11.06 -2.73
CA LEU A 332 33.60 -10.24 -2.26
C LEU A 332 33.81 -9.00 -3.15
N ALA A 333 33.75 -9.17 -4.48
CA ALA A 333 33.81 -8.05 -5.40
C ALA A 333 32.62 -7.10 -5.20
N ALA A 334 31.42 -7.63 -4.91
CA ALA A 334 30.25 -6.81 -4.58
C ALA A 334 30.40 -6.00 -3.28
N LEU A 335 31.28 -6.41 -2.37
CA LEU A 335 31.65 -5.66 -1.16
C LEU A 335 32.82 -4.69 -1.38
N GLY A 336 33.35 -4.60 -2.61
CA GLY A 336 34.50 -3.75 -2.93
C GLY A 336 35.86 -4.38 -2.63
N TYR A 337 35.93 -5.67 -2.29
CA TYR A 337 37.20 -6.37 -2.16
C TYR A 337 37.72 -6.76 -3.56
N SER A 338 38.86 -6.20 -3.96
CA SER A 338 39.52 -6.60 -5.21
C SER A 338 40.13 -8.00 -5.08
N ALA A 339 40.15 -8.76 -6.17
CA ALA A 339 40.80 -10.08 -6.22
C ALA A 339 42.31 -10.02 -5.95
N LEU A 340 42.93 -8.84 -5.99
CA LEU A 340 44.36 -8.61 -5.74
C LEU A 340 44.72 -8.45 -4.25
N ALA A 341 43.74 -8.54 -3.36
CA ALA A 341 43.95 -8.42 -1.91
C ALA A 341 43.99 -9.78 -1.17
N ALA A 342 44.09 -10.90 -1.90
CA ALA A 342 44.16 -12.25 -1.35
C ALA A 342 45.55 -12.87 -1.52
#